data_AF-A0A379GCP9-F1
#
_entry.id   AF-A0A379GCP9-F1
#
_cell.length_a   1.000
_cell.length_b   1.000
_cell.length_c   1.000
_cell.angle_alpha   90.00
_cell.angle_beta   90.00
_cell.angle_gamma   90.00
#
_symmetry.space_group_name_H-M   'P 1'
#
loop_
_entity.id
_entity.type
_entity.pdbx_description
1 polymer ?
#
loop_
_entity_poly.entity_id
_entity_poly.type
_entity_poly.pdbx_seq_one_letter_code
_entity_poly.pdbx_strand_id
1 'polypeptide(L)'
;MTHVIAFNANLHGDCNSEAAKRYAYLAQSLGLPAQTVKEGVISLIVAINVLKDEMGMPKSIRDTGVSEADFYARLTEMVGQALRDSCTPTNPRDVNTHQLETLYRQAFAGVSHS
;
A
#
# COMPACT_ATOMS: atom_id res chain seq x y z
N MET A 1 0.56 -4.48 1.26
CA MET A 1 1.66 -3.53 1.57
C MET A 1 1.85 -2.48 0.48
N THR A 2 1.85 -2.85 -0.80
CA THR A 2 2.02 -1.93 -1.93
C THR A 2 1.04 -0.75 -1.97
N HIS A 3 -0.23 -0.94 -1.60
CA HIS A 3 -1.21 0.15 -1.48
C HIS A 3 -0.83 1.21 -0.43
N VAL A 4 -0.29 0.78 0.71
CA VAL A 4 0.14 1.68 1.79
C VAL A 4 1.38 2.46 1.38
N ILE A 5 2.31 1.83 0.65
CA ILE A 5 3.47 2.52 0.07
C ILE A 5 3.00 3.60 -0.92
N ALA A 6 2.09 3.27 -1.84
CA ALA A 6 1.55 4.23 -2.79
C ALA A 6 0.84 5.40 -2.10
N PHE A 7 0.08 5.13 -1.03
CA PHE A 7 -0.56 6.15 -0.21
C PHE A 7 0.45 7.04 0.51
N ASN A 8 1.40 6.47 1.26
CA ASN A 8 2.40 7.23 2.01
C ASN A 8 3.33 8.04 1.08
N ALA A 9 3.63 7.51 -0.10
CA ALA A 9 4.41 8.20 -1.11
C ALA A 9 3.62 9.33 -1.80
N ASN A 10 2.29 9.39 -1.65
CA ASN A 10 1.41 10.24 -2.47
C ASN A 10 1.61 10.02 -3.98
N LEU A 11 1.70 8.75 -4.39
CA LEU A 11 2.08 8.34 -5.75
C LEU A 11 1.20 8.95 -6.86
N HIS A 12 -0.10 9.08 -6.59
CA HIS A 12 -1.09 9.65 -7.52
C HIS A 12 -1.22 11.18 -7.42
N GLY A 13 -0.41 11.81 -6.57
CA GLY A 13 -0.28 13.26 -6.44
C GLY A 13 1.11 13.73 -6.88
N ASP A 14 1.77 14.50 -6.03
CA ASP A 14 3.10 15.07 -6.29
C ASP A 14 4.26 14.08 -6.10
N CYS A 15 4.02 12.94 -5.43
CA CYS A 15 4.99 11.89 -5.16
C CYS A 15 6.35 12.39 -4.60
N ASN A 16 6.32 13.43 -3.75
CA ASN A 16 7.54 14.12 -3.29
C ASN A 16 7.69 14.17 -1.76
N SER A 17 6.89 13.38 -1.04
CA SER A 17 6.97 13.31 0.43
C SER A 17 8.31 12.71 0.92
N GLU A 18 8.67 12.94 2.18
CA GLU A 18 9.85 12.29 2.78
C GLU A 18 9.73 10.75 2.75
N ALA A 19 8.51 10.21 2.87
CA ALA A 19 8.27 8.78 2.67
C ALA A 19 8.58 8.36 1.23
N ALA A 20 8.14 9.13 0.23
CA ALA A 20 8.43 8.85 -1.19
C ALA A 20 9.95 8.81 -1.44
N LYS A 21 10.69 9.79 -0.94
CA LYS A 21 12.17 9.84 -1.05
C LYS A 21 12.84 8.64 -0.39
N ARG A 22 12.37 8.21 0.78
CA ARG A 22 12.87 7.01 1.46
C ARG A 22 12.59 5.74 0.67
N TYR A 23 11.39 5.59 0.09
CA TYR A 23 11.07 4.46 -0.77
C TYR A 23 11.93 4.44 -2.05
N ALA A 24 12.17 5.60 -2.67
CA ALA A 24 13.06 5.71 -3.82
C ALA A 24 14.52 5.36 -3.47
N TYR A 25 15.00 5.78 -2.29
CA TYR A 25 16.32 5.41 -1.79
C TYR A 25 16.44 3.90 -1.53
N LEU A 26 15.39 3.25 -1.02
CA LEU A 26 15.35 1.79 -0.87
C LEU A 26 15.44 1.10 -2.24
N ALA A 27 14.69 1.60 -3.24
CA ALA A 27 14.77 1.07 -4.60
C ALA A 27 16.20 1.16 -5.16
N GLN A 28 16.84 2.33 -5.01
CA GLN A 28 18.23 2.53 -5.43
C GLN A 28 19.20 1.59 -4.70
N SER A 29 19.03 1.41 -3.39
CA SER A 29 19.88 0.55 -2.57
C SER A 29 19.76 -0.93 -2.94
N LEU A 30 18.60 -1.32 -3.49
CA LEU A 30 18.35 -2.67 -4.03
C LEU A 30 18.79 -2.82 -5.50
N GLY A 31 19.37 -1.78 -6.11
CA GLY A 31 19.78 -1.80 -7.52
C GLY A 31 18.63 -1.68 -8.53
N LEU A 32 17.46 -1.19 -8.09
CA LEU A 32 16.30 -1.00 -8.95
C LEU A 32 16.33 0.39 -9.64
N PRO A 33 15.63 0.56 -10.79
CA PRO A 33 15.52 1.85 -11.45
C PRO A 33 14.90 2.92 -10.53
N ALA A 34 15.59 4.05 -10.36
CA ALA A 34 15.19 5.12 -9.42
C ALA A 34 15.79 6.49 -9.81
N GLN A 35 15.79 6.85 -11.10
CA GLN A 35 16.31 8.14 -11.58
C GLN A 35 15.43 9.30 -11.07
N THR A 36 14.15 9.04 -10.81
CA THR A 36 13.25 9.99 -10.14
C THR A 36 12.64 9.35 -8.88
N VAL A 37 12.17 10.17 -7.94
CA VAL A 37 11.49 9.68 -6.72
C VAL A 37 10.29 8.80 -7.09
N LYS A 38 9.48 9.24 -8.06
CA LYS A 38 8.31 8.50 -8.53
C LYS A 38 8.68 7.16 -9.16
N GLU A 39 9.71 7.14 -10.02
CA GLU A 39 10.23 5.90 -10.60
C GLU A 39 10.71 4.94 -9.51
N GLY A 40 11.48 5.42 -8.53
CA GLY A 40 11.96 4.59 -7.43
C GLY A 40 10.82 3.97 -6.60
N VAL A 41 9.77 4.75 -6.30
CA VAL A 41 8.57 4.24 -5.60
C VAL A 41 7.88 3.14 -6.42
N ILE A 42 7.69 3.35 -7.72
CA ILE A 42 7.06 2.37 -8.62
C ILE A 42 7.91 1.11 -8.70
N SER A 43 9.22 1.24 -8.91
CA SER A 43 10.16 0.11 -8.95
C SER A 43 10.13 -0.73 -7.68
N LEU A 44 10.07 -0.08 -6.51
CA LEU A 44 9.95 -0.79 -5.23
C LEU A 44 8.61 -1.55 -5.13
N ILE A 45 7.50 -0.93 -5.52
CA ILE A 45 6.18 -1.58 -5.55
C ILE A 45 6.18 -2.80 -6.47
N VAL A 46 6.76 -2.67 -7.67
CA VAL A 46 6.88 -3.76 -8.65
C VAL A 46 7.72 -4.90 -8.06
N ALA A 47 8.89 -4.60 -7.49
CA ALA A 47 9.75 -5.62 -6.89
C ALA A 47 9.05 -6.37 -5.74
N ILE A 48 8.28 -5.68 -4.89
CA ILE A 48 7.48 -6.32 -3.83
C ILE A 48 6.42 -7.25 -4.42
N ASN A 49 5.72 -6.84 -5.49
CA ASN A 49 4.73 -7.68 -6.14
C ASN A 49 5.34 -8.92 -6.80
N VAL A 50 6.50 -8.77 -7.47
CA VAL A 50 7.24 -9.91 -8.03
C VAL A 50 7.64 -10.90 -6.93
N LEU A 51 8.19 -10.39 -5.81
CA LEU A 51 8.56 -11.23 -4.67
C LEU A 51 7.36 -11.97 -4.07
N LYS A 52 6.19 -11.30 -3.95
CA LYS A 52 4.95 -11.95 -3.51
C LYS A 52 4.56 -13.11 -4.44
N ASP A 53 4.66 -12.90 -5.74
CA ASP A 53 4.31 -13.91 -6.75
C ASP A 53 5.27 -15.11 -6.69
N GLU A 54 6.58 -14.87 -6.55
CA GLU A 54 7.59 -15.93 -6.38
C GLU A 54 7.37 -16.77 -5.12
N MET A 55 6.88 -16.15 -4.04
CA MET A 55 6.53 -16.85 -2.80
C MET A 55 5.14 -17.51 -2.85
N GLY A 56 4.40 -17.41 -3.96
CA GLY A 56 3.05 -17.95 -4.08
C GLY A 56 2.03 -17.29 -3.14
N MET A 57 2.25 -16.02 -2.76
CA MET A 57 1.34 -15.31 -1.87
C MET A 57 0.08 -14.83 -2.62
N PRO A 58 -1.08 -14.75 -1.94
CA PRO A 58 -2.28 -14.14 -2.50
C PRO A 58 -2.04 -12.68 -2.96
N LYS A 59 -2.63 -12.32 -4.10
CA LYS A 59 -2.50 -10.98 -4.69
C LYS A 59 -3.38 -9.97 -3.96
N SER A 60 -4.55 -10.41 -3.51
CA SER A 60 -5.56 -9.60 -2.82
C SER A 60 -6.11 -10.31 -1.57
N ILE A 61 -6.88 -9.58 -0.76
CA ILE A 61 -7.66 -10.20 0.35
C ILE A 61 -8.71 -11.16 -0.22
N ARG A 62 -9.31 -10.86 -1.37
CA ARG A 62 -10.28 -11.76 -2.03
C ARG A 62 -9.67 -13.13 -2.35
N ASP A 63 -8.40 -13.17 -2.77
CA ASP A 63 -7.69 -14.41 -3.09
C ASP A 63 -7.36 -15.27 -1.85
N THR A 64 -7.62 -14.76 -0.64
CA THR A 64 -7.47 -15.53 0.61
C THR A 64 -8.73 -16.35 0.97
N GLY A 65 -9.80 -16.27 0.16
CA GLY A 65 -11.06 -16.97 0.40
C GLY A 65 -12.09 -16.17 1.22
N VAL A 66 -11.80 -14.91 1.57
CA VAL A 66 -12.76 -14.01 2.22
C VAL A 66 -13.84 -13.61 1.22
N SER A 67 -15.11 -13.85 1.57
CA SER A 67 -16.24 -13.46 0.72
C SER A 67 -16.41 -11.94 0.67
N GLU A 68 -16.92 -11.44 -0.45
CA GLU A 68 -17.19 -10.01 -0.61
C GLU A 68 -18.24 -9.50 0.40
N ALA A 69 -19.24 -10.33 0.70
CA ALA A 69 -20.25 -10.04 1.70
C ALA A 69 -19.64 -9.88 3.09
N ASP A 70 -18.79 -10.82 3.52
CA ASP A 70 -18.14 -10.77 4.84
C ASP A 70 -17.18 -9.59 4.94
N PHE A 71 -16.40 -9.34 3.87
CA PHE A 71 -15.48 -8.22 3.82
C PHE A 71 -16.21 -6.89 4.03
N TYR A 72 -17.28 -6.63 3.27
CA TYR A 72 -18.03 -5.38 3.40
C TYR A 72 -18.83 -5.28 4.69
N ALA A 73 -19.33 -6.39 5.23
CA ALA A 73 -19.99 -6.42 6.53
C ALA A 73 -19.04 -6.00 7.66
N ARG A 74 -17.73 -6.27 7.53
CA ARG A 74 -16.71 -5.94 8.53
C ARG A 74 -15.90 -4.68 8.23
N LEU A 75 -16.03 -4.10 7.05
CA LEU A 75 -15.18 -3.01 6.58
C LEU A 75 -15.17 -1.81 7.54
N THR A 76 -16.34 -1.33 7.96
CA THR A 76 -16.44 -0.18 8.88
C THR A 76 -15.80 -0.47 10.24
N GLU A 77 -15.98 -1.70 10.75
CA GLU A 77 -15.35 -2.14 12.01
C GLU A 77 -13.82 -2.15 11.88
N MET A 78 -13.29 -2.77 10.82
CA MET A 78 -11.85 -2.85 10.55
C MET A 78 -11.20 -1.46 10.37
N VAL A 79 -11.89 -0.53 9.71
CA VAL A 79 -11.43 0.87 9.58
C VAL A 79 -11.39 1.56 10.95
N GLY A 80 -12.43 1.41 11.76
CA GLY A 80 -12.47 1.97 13.10
C GLY A 80 -11.39 1.41 14.03
N GLN A 81 -11.09 0.11 13.91
CA GLN A 81 -9.99 -0.53 14.63
C GLN A 81 -8.63 0.01 14.17
N ALA A 82 -8.39 0.09 12.87
CA ALA A 82 -7.14 0.62 12.32
C ALA A 82 -6.88 2.07 12.76
N LEU A 83 -7.90 2.93 12.82
CA LEU A 83 -7.75 4.30 13.33
C LEU A 83 -7.35 4.38 14.81
N ARG A 84 -7.76 3.40 15.62
CA ARG A 84 -7.45 3.35 17.06
C ARG A 84 -6.17 2.56 17.36
N ASP A 85 -5.55 1.96 16.36
CA ASP A 85 -4.31 1.22 16.52
C ASP A 85 -3.18 2.18 16.91
N SER A 86 -2.38 1.79 17.90
CA SER A 86 -1.27 2.60 18.41
C SER A 86 -0.17 2.85 17.38
N CYS A 87 -0.12 2.07 16.29
CA CYS A 87 0.84 2.27 15.20
C CYS A 87 0.42 3.41 14.26
N THR A 88 -0.87 3.71 14.14
CA THR A 88 -1.39 4.70 13.17
C THR A 88 -0.81 6.10 13.35
N PRO A 89 -0.66 6.64 14.58
CA PRO A 89 -0.01 7.93 14.80
C PRO A 89 1.47 8.00 14.38
N THR A 90 2.12 6.84 14.19
CA THR A 90 3.52 6.77 13.75
C THR A 90 3.68 6.67 12.23
N ASN A 91 2.57 6.56 11.49
CA ASN A 91 2.60 6.50 10.03
C ASN A 91 3.06 7.86 9.46
N PRO A 92 3.93 7.90 8.44
CA PRO A 92 4.48 9.16 7.91
C PRO A 92 3.46 10.05 7.20
N ARG A 93 2.22 9.58 7.02
CA ARG A 93 1.12 10.33 6.44
C ARG A 93 -0.13 10.13 7.29
N ASP A 94 -0.73 11.21 7.76
CA ASP A 94 -2.02 11.14 8.45
C ASP A 94 -3.08 10.51 7.55
N VAL A 95 -3.94 9.70 8.15
CA VAL A 95 -4.98 8.97 7.44
C VAL A 95 -6.33 9.20 8.09
N ASN A 96 -7.35 9.40 7.28
CA ASN A 96 -8.73 9.48 7.74
C ASN A 96 -9.52 8.21 7.40
N THR A 97 -10.74 8.12 7.94
CA THR A 97 -11.66 6.99 7.74
C THR A 97 -11.86 6.64 6.26
N HIS A 98 -12.10 7.64 5.40
CA HIS A 98 -12.37 7.42 3.98
C HIS A 98 -11.14 6.89 3.23
N GLN A 99 -9.95 7.39 3.57
CA GLN A 99 -8.69 6.93 3.01
C GLN A 99 -8.37 5.49 3.42
N LEU A 100 -8.57 5.14 4.70
CA LEU A 100 -8.42 3.76 5.16
C LEU A 100 -9.42 2.81 4.49
N GLU A 101 -10.67 3.24 4.37
CA GLU A 101 -11.69 2.44 3.66
C GLU A 101 -11.29 2.20 2.20
N THR A 102 -10.79 3.24 1.53
CA THR A 102 -10.26 3.14 0.16
C THR A 102 -9.10 2.15 0.08
N LEU A 103 -8.15 2.21 1.03
CA LEU A 103 -7.02 1.30 1.10
C LEU A 103 -7.46 -0.16 1.28
N TYR A 104 -8.42 -0.42 2.17
CA TYR A 104 -9.00 -1.74 2.35
C TYR A 104 -9.67 -2.25 1.07
N ARG A 105 -10.46 -1.41 0.39
CA ARG A 105 -11.13 -1.76 -0.87
C ARG A 105 -10.12 -2.07 -1.98
N GLN A 106 -9.05 -1.29 -2.09
CA GLN A 106 -7.95 -1.55 -3.05
C GLN A 106 -7.26 -2.88 -2.76
N ALA A 107 -6.98 -3.16 -1.47
CA ALA A 107 -6.37 -4.41 -1.03
C ALA A 107 -7.28 -5.64 -1.24
N PHE A 108 -8.59 -5.45 -1.12
CA PHE A 108 -9.56 -6.51 -1.41
C PHE A 108 -9.67 -6.81 -2.90
N ALA A 109 -9.67 -5.79 -3.75
CA ALA A 109 -9.75 -5.96 -5.20
C ALA A 109 -8.41 -6.34 -5.87
N GLY A 110 -7.28 -6.12 -5.20
CA GLY A 110 -5.95 -6.40 -5.76
C GLY A 110 -5.48 -5.37 -6.79
N VAL A 111 -5.82 -4.09 -6.60
CA VAL A 111 -5.49 -3.02 -7.56
C VAL A 111 -3.97 -2.84 -7.71
N SER A 112 -3.43 -3.06 -8.90
CA SER A 112 -2.02 -2.77 -9.15
C SER A 112 -1.75 -1.26 -9.17
N HIS A 113 -0.64 -0.85 -8.57
CA HIS A 113 -0.06 0.48 -8.79
C HIS A 113 1.12 0.31 -9.74
N SER A 114 1.03 0.94 -10.90
CA SER A 114 2.02 0.91 -11.98
C SER A 114 2.29 2.32 -12.45
#